data_AF-A0A1Y3AUC6-F1
#
_entry.id   AF-A0A1Y3AUC6-F1
#
_cell.length_a   1.000
_cell.length_b   1.000
_cell.length_c   1.000
_cell.angle_alpha   90.00
_cell.angle_beta   90.00
_cell.angle_gamma   90.00
#
_symmetry.space_group_name_H-M   'P 1'
#
loop_
_entity.id
_entity.type
_entity.pdbx_description
1 polymer ?
#
loop_
_entity_poly.entity_id
_entity_poly.type
_entity_poly.pdbx_seq_one_letter_code
_entity_poly.pdbx_strand_id
1 'polypeptide(L)'
;MAKTLLSRFGSKKDLTANQTEFQCAIRLLDDEEVLQTNFQKEQKGQFLLDFVFKTLNLLEKDYFGLRFVDGNNLRVRVLID
;
A
#
# COMPACT_ATOMS: atom_id res chain seq x y z
N MET A 1 32.57 22.81 -41.18
CA MET A 1 32.43 21.42 -40.70
C MET A 1 32.83 21.37 -39.24
N ALA A 2 31.90 21.11 -38.32
CA ALA A 2 32.20 20.75 -36.94
C ALA A 2 31.16 19.74 -36.47
N LYS A 3 31.66 18.67 -35.87
CA LYS A 3 31.02 17.36 -35.75
C LYS A 3 29.85 17.40 -34.76
N THR A 4 28.72 16.86 -35.21
CA THR A 4 27.60 16.42 -34.39
C THR A 4 28.11 15.65 -33.18
N LEU A 5 27.95 16.20 -31.98
CA LEU A 5 28.11 15.46 -30.74
C LEU A 5 26.90 14.55 -30.59
N LEU A 6 27.05 13.32 -31.08
CA LEU A 6 26.16 12.21 -30.79
C LEU A 6 26.29 11.86 -29.30
N SER A 7 25.50 12.54 -28.46
CA SER A 7 25.29 12.10 -27.08
C SER A 7 24.35 10.89 -27.08
N ARG A 8 24.89 9.70 -27.38
CA ARG A 8 24.28 8.45 -26.89
C ARG A 8 24.70 8.33 -25.44
N PHE A 9 23.77 8.38 -24.49
CA PHE A 9 23.75 7.54 -23.29
C PHE A 9 22.47 7.81 -22.48
N GLY A 10 21.80 6.74 -22.09
CA GLY A 10 20.65 6.77 -21.20
C GLY A 10 19.31 6.60 -21.92
N SER A 11 18.97 5.35 -22.19
CA SER A 11 17.56 4.95 -22.26
C SER A 11 16.90 5.49 -21.00
N LYS A 12 15.98 6.46 -21.13
CA LYS A 12 15.05 6.84 -20.07
C LYS A 12 14.18 5.60 -19.83
N LYS A 13 14.70 4.61 -19.12
CA LYS A 13 13.88 3.59 -18.48
C LYS A 13 13.19 4.33 -17.35
N ASP A 14 12.04 4.89 -17.71
CA ASP A 14 10.91 5.18 -16.84
C ASP A 14 11.26 5.24 -15.35
N LEU A 15 11.58 6.45 -14.89
CA LEU A 15 11.64 6.82 -13.45
C LEU A 15 10.28 6.61 -12.73
N THR A 16 9.26 6.14 -13.45
CA THR A 16 7.90 5.88 -13.00
C THR A 16 7.65 4.43 -12.60
N ALA A 17 8.57 3.50 -12.88
CA ALA A 17 8.39 2.07 -12.57
C ALA A 17 8.35 1.75 -11.06
N ASN A 18 8.75 2.69 -10.20
CA ASN A 18 8.78 2.53 -8.74
C ASN A 18 7.57 3.19 -8.03
N GLN A 19 6.55 3.65 -8.75
CA GLN A 19 5.43 4.39 -8.15
C GLN A 19 4.08 3.71 -8.41
N THR A 20 4.08 2.37 -8.52
CA THR A 20 2.83 1.61 -8.64
C THR A 20 2.08 1.69 -7.31
N GLU A 21 1.02 2.48 -7.33
CA GLU A 21 0.11 2.63 -6.20
C GLU A 21 -0.98 1.55 -6.26
N PHE A 22 -1.23 0.90 -5.13
CA PHE A 22 -2.25 -0.13 -4.97
C PHE A 22 -3.43 0.42 -4.21
N GLN A 23 -4.63 0.19 -4.72
CA GLN A 23 -5.86 0.53 -4.02
C GLN A 23 -6.24 -0.59 -3.05
N CYS A 24 -6.54 -0.24 -1.81
CA CYS A 24 -6.97 -1.12 -0.75
C CYS A 24 -8.37 -0.72 -0.27
N ALA A 25 -9.26 -1.69 -0.16
CA ALA A 25 -10.57 -1.54 0.46
C ALA A 25 -10.61 -2.35 1.77
N ILE A 26 -10.96 -1.69 2.87
CA ILE A 26 -10.96 -2.25 4.21
C ILE A 26 -12.40 -2.23 4.72
N ARG A 27 -12.95 -3.41 4.98
CA ARG A 27 -14.30 -3.59 5.52
C ARG A 27 -14.23 -3.66 7.04
N LEU A 28 -15.06 -2.85 7.70
CA LEU A 28 -15.15 -2.81 9.16
C LEU A 28 -15.95 -4.00 9.70
N LEU A 29 -15.96 -4.17 11.03
CA LEU A 29 -16.58 -5.33 11.69
C LEU A 29 -18.11 -5.29 11.69
N ASP A 30 -18.69 -4.10 11.59
CA ASP A 30 -20.12 -3.83 11.58
C ASP A 30 -20.73 -3.82 10.16
N ASP A 31 -19.90 -4.00 9.13
CA ASP A 31 -20.28 -3.96 7.71
C ASP A 31 -20.94 -2.64 7.24
N GLU A 32 -20.94 -1.60 8.08
CA GLU A 32 -21.57 -0.31 7.75
C GLU A 32 -20.70 0.51 6.78
N GLU A 33 -19.38 0.42 6.90
CA GLU A 33 -18.44 1.23 6.13
C GLU A 33 -17.32 0.41 5.46
N VAL A 34 -16.89 0.90 4.29
CA VAL A 34 -15.68 0.43 3.60
C VAL A 34 -14.72 1.60 3.47
N LEU A 35 -13.61 1.53 4.20
CA LEU A 35 -12.54 2.52 4.08
C LEU A 35 -11.70 2.22 2.85
N GLN A 36 -11.40 3.25 2.06
CA GLN A 36 -10.53 3.13 0.88
C GLN A 36 -9.23 3.90 1.10
N THR A 37 -8.11 3.29 0.75
CA THR A 37 -6.81 3.92 0.81
C THR A 37 -5.89 3.40 -0.27
N ASN A 38 -4.90 4.21 -0.62
CA ASN A 38 -3.87 3.84 -1.55
C ASN A 38 -2.57 3.56 -0.79
N PHE A 39 -1.81 2.56 -1.23
CA PHE A 39 -0.54 2.22 -0.62
C PHE A 39 0.51 1.81 -1.66
N GLN A 40 1.78 1.99 -1.31
CA GLN A 40 2.93 1.62 -2.10
C GLN A 40 3.42 0.23 -1.72
N LYS A 41 4.12 -0.44 -2.64
CA LYS A 41 4.63 -1.81 -2.44
C LYS A 41 5.49 -1.99 -1.19
N GLU A 42 6.23 -0.95 -0.80
CA GLU A 42 7.15 -0.95 0.34
C GLU A 42 6.43 -0.78 1.68
N GLN A 43 5.17 -0.34 1.66
CA GLN A 43 4.38 -0.15 2.87
C GLN A 43 3.89 -1.49 3.40
N LYS A 44 4.21 -1.76 4.66
CA LYS A 44 3.79 -2.97 5.38
C LYS A 44 2.34 -2.84 5.86
N GLY A 45 1.76 -3.95 6.32
CA GLY A 45 0.41 -3.97 6.89
C GLY A 45 0.18 -3.00 8.04
N GLN A 46 1.22 -2.63 8.80
CA GLN A 46 1.13 -1.61 9.84
C GLN A 46 0.66 -0.25 9.29
N PHE A 47 1.07 0.12 8.08
CA PHE A 47 0.62 1.36 7.44
C PHE A 47 -0.91 1.39 7.27
N LEU A 48 -1.50 0.27 6.86
CA LEU A 48 -2.95 0.15 6.70
C LEU A 48 -3.67 0.17 8.06
N LEU A 49 -3.09 -0.48 9.08
CA LEU A 49 -3.62 -0.43 10.46
C LEU A 49 -3.62 1.01 11.00
N ASP A 50 -2.50 1.72 10.88
CA ASP A 50 -2.38 3.10 11.33
C ASP A 50 -3.39 4.03 10.63
N PHE A 51 -3.61 3.81 9.33
CA PHE A 51 -4.64 4.53 8.57
C PHE A 51 -6.04 4.29 9.14
N VAL A 52 -6.42 3.03 9.40
CA VAL A 52 -7.73 2.69 9.98
C VAL A 52 -7.89 3.32 11.36
N PHE A 53 -6.89 3.16 12.24
CA PHE A 53 -6.97 3.67 13.60
C PHE A 53 -7.07 5.18 13.66
N LYS A 54 -6.34 5.88 12.78
CA LYS A 54 -6.43 7.33 12.67
C LYS A 54 -7.79 7.78 12.14
N THR A 55 -8.33 7.06 11.14
CA THR A 55 -9.60 7.41 10.50
C THR A 55 -10.78 7.24 11.46
N LEU A 56 -10.77 6.14 12.23
CA LEU A 56 -11.81 5.84 13.22
C LEU A 56 -11.55 6.46 14.60
N ASN A 57 -10.43 7.18 14.76
CA ASN A 57 -9.97 7.72 16.03
C ASN A 57 -9.96 6.66 17.16
N LEU A 58 -9.46 5.46 16.85
CA LEU A 58 -9.44 4.32 17.77
C LEU A 58 -8.33 4.46 18.82
N LEU A 59 -8.73 4.44 20.08
CA LEU A 59 -7.85 4.45 21.25
C LEU A 59 -7.26 3.07 21.52
N GLU A 60 -8.08 2.03 21.55
CA GLU A 60 -7.69 0.68 21.98
C GLU A 60 -7.19 -0.18 20.81
N LYS A 61 -6.03 0.15 20.28
CA LYS A 61 -5.49 -0.45 19.03
C LYS A 61 -5.17 -1.94 19.18
N ASP A 62 -4.74 -2.38 20.36
CA ASP A 62 -4.25 -3.74 20.63
C ASP A 62 -5.33 -4.83 20.46
N TYR A 63 -6.60 -4.45 20.43
CA TYR A 63 -7.71 -5.39 20.17
C TYR A 63 -7.95 -5.67 18.69
N PHE A 64 -7.42 -4.82 17.81
CA PHE A 64 -7.75 -4.83 16.39
C PHE A 64 -6.58 -5.32 15.53
N GLY A 65 -6.92 -5.88 14.38
CA GLY A 65 -5.94 -6.36 13.40
C GLY A 65 -6.61 -6.57 12.05
N LEU A 66 -5.83 -6.56 10.97
CA LEU A 66 -6.34 -6.80 9.63
C LEU A 66 -6.34 -8.30 9.31
N ARG A 67 -7.34 -8.75 8.56
CA ARG A 67 -7.39 -10.10 8.00
C ARG A 67 -7.56 -10.01 6.50
N PHE A 68 -6.80 -10.82 5.76
CA PHE A 68 -6.99 -10.99 4.33
C PHE A 68 -6.87 -12.46 3.94
N VAL A 69 -7.33 -12.78 2.75
CA VAL A 69 -7.17 -14.10 2.14
C VAL A 69 -6.15 -13.94 1.02
N ASP A 70 -5.09 -14.73 1.06
CA ASP A 70 -4.03 -14.69 0.04
C ASP A 70 -4.45 -15.43 -1.24
N GLY A 71 -3.58 -15.43 -2.25
CA GLY A 71 -3.82 -16.14 -3.52
C GLY A 71 -3.96 -17.67 -3.39
N ASN A 72 -3.58 -18.25 -2.24
CA ASN A 72 -3.71 -19.67 -1.95
C ASN A 72 -4.97 -19.98 -1.12
N ASN A 73 -5.86 -19.01 -0.92
CA ASN A 73 -7.04 -19.10 -0.05
C ASN A 73 -6.70 -19.29 1.44
N LEU A 74 -5.52 -18.89 1.88
CA LEU A 74 -5.12 -18.93 3.28
C LEU A 74 -5.46 -17.61 3.97
N ARG A 75 -6.05 -17.71 5.17
CA ARG A 75 -6.36 -16.55 6.00
C ARG A 75 -5.08 -16.09 6.72
N VAL A 76 -4.67 -14.86 6.44
CA VAL A 76 -3.53 -14.21 7.06
C VAL A 76 -4.02 -13.09 7.97
N ARG A 77 -3.36 -12.92 9.13
CA ARG A 77 -3.66 -11.85 10.09
C ARG A 77 -2.45 -10.93 10.23
N VAL A 78 -2.69 -9.63 10.16
CA VAL A 78 -1.72 -8.59 10.52
C VAL A 78 -2.10 -8.11 11.91
N LEU A 79 -1.16 -8.23 12.85
CA LEU A 79 -1.27 -7.73 14.21
C LEU A 79 -0.31 -6.57 14.40
N ILE A 80 -0.56 -5.79 15.45
CA ILE A 80 0.40 -4.81 15.94
C ILE A 80 1.53 -5.60 16.61
N ASP A 81 2.77 -5.33 16.21
CA ASP A 81 3.98 -5.88 16.85
C ASP A 81 4.29 -5.17 18.17
#